data_AF-A0A9P7F9C5-F1
#
_entry.id   AF-A0A9P7F9C5-F1
#
_cell.length_a   1.000
_cell.length_b   1.000
_cell.length_c   1.000
_cell.angle_alpha   90.00
_cell.angle_beta   90.00
_cell.angle_gamma   90.00
#
_symmetry.space_group_name_H-M   'P 1'
#
loop_
_entity.id
_entity.type
_entity.pdbx_description
1 polymer ?
#
loop_
_entity_poly.entity_id
_entity_poly.type
_entity_poly.pdbx_seq_one_letter_code
_entity_poly.pdbx_strand_id
1 'polypeptide(L)'
;MATGKSRPTPLGTGNTSTRAPTPTNRIRASHRNTVSLLLTRDEIMLQEYDVKDKESSTTFLEKSPFRHLGEPMSNESLILTILHITQYTGIPRTAIEGLRAVAILLEDNFNSTHSSTSTTQQLADSLTTSLSAQVVADLSSSLSAHRQILLEPAIGGRIYEPNDNSIDIAKKIKNAFAATSTKDSPEIQIKATTRLRSGGLIVELTTAEAANWLRAPENRLKVTGALESPVYIKERRFTIIVPFLPVTFGIEDAEWRRAAEEENSLPIGSIEAAGWIKPRIRRSPGQKVAHALFHFADPKAANTTLHDGIYINQEKYHPHEDKREPVMLPPKPVPYRKPIEQLPPEARPPLRQTNLPYETRRNYGKPS
;
A
#
# COMPACT_ATOMS: atom_id res chain seq x y z
N MET A 1 -27.16 -38.91 -81.07
CA MET A 1 -25.74 -39.32 -81.18
C MET A 1 -25.31 -39.89 -79.83
N ALA A 2 -24.83 -41.14 -79.84
CA ALA A 2 -24.05 -41.92 -78.84
C ALA A 2 -24.46 -41.84 -77.34
N THR A 3 -25.12 -42.86 -76.74
CA THR A 3 -24.53 -44.07 -76.06
C THR A 3 -23.44 -43.72 -75.04
N GLY A 4 -23.57 -43.96 -73.73
CA GLY A 4 -23.60 -45.25 -73.02
C GLY A 4 -22.83 -45.07 -71.69
N LYS A 5 -23.39 -45.43 -70.53
CA LYS A 5 -23.17 -46.67 -69.76
C LYS A 5 -21.79 -46.85 -69.07
N SER A 6 -21.85 -47.10 -67.75
CA SER A 6 -21.02 -48.03 -66.94
C SER A 6 -19.76 -47.52 -66.17
N ARG A 7 -19.87 -47.51 -64.82
CA ARG A 7 -19.08 -48.22 -63.75
C ARG A 7 -17.74 -48.93 -64.13
N PRO A 8 -16.87 -49.42 -63.19
CA PRO A 8 -16.38 -49.02 -61.84
C PRO A 8 -14.81 -48.94 -61.72
N THR A 9 -14.32 -48.53 -60.53
CA THR A 9 -12.99 -48.71 -59.83
C THR A 9 -11.88 -49.60 -60.44
N PRO A 10 -10.58 -49.31 -60.15
CA PRO A 10 -9.89 -50.09 -59.10
C PRO A 10 -8.82 -49.37 -58.25
N LEU A 11 -8.46 -50.08 -57.19
CA LEU A 11 -7.40 -49.92 -56.20
C LEU A 11 -6.09 -49.23 -56.63
N GLY A 12 -5.54 -48.45 -55.71
CA GLY A 12 -4.13 -48.07 -55.63
C GLY A 12 -3.70 -47.87 -54.18
N THR A 13 -3.11 -48.91 -53.60
CA THR A 13 -2.44 -48.92 -52.29
C THR A 13 -1.16 -48.08 -52.33
N GLY A 14 -1.00 -47.18 -51.35
CA GLY A 14 0.23 -46.43 -51.11
C GLY A 14 0.32 -46.03 -49.64
N ASN A 15 1.00 -46.86 -48.84
CA ASN A 15 1.37 -46.56 -47.47
C ASN A 15 2.35 -45.38 -47.41
N THR A 16 1.96 -44.29 -46.76
CA THR A 16 2.92 -43.44 -46.06
C THR A 16 2.37 -43.10 -44.67
N SER A 17 2.99 -43.77 -43.70
CA SER A 17 2.97 -43.44 -42.28
C SER A 17 3.21 -41.95 -42.06
N THR A 18 2.23 -41.25 -41.49
CA THR A 18 2.50 -40.11 -40.62
C THR A 18 1.42 -40.03 -39.55
N ARG A 19 1.73 -40.71 -38.45
CA ARG A 19 1.00 -40.76 -37.19
C ARG A 19 0.74 -39.33 -36.69
N ALA A 20 -0.52 -38.93 -36.69
CA ALA A 20 -0.99 -37.70 -36.06
C ALA A 20 -0.66 -37.74 -34.55
N PRO A 21 -0.11 -36.68 -33.95
CA PRO A 21 0.03 -36.62 -32.51
C PRO A 21 -1.34 -36.32 -31.89
N THR A 22 -1.88 -37.32 -31.19
CA THR A 22 -2.98 -37.22 -30.25
C THR A 22 -2.72 -36.07 -29.26
N PRO A 23 -3.69 -35.17 -29.00
CA PRO A 23 -3.54 -34.19 -27.94
C PRO A 23 -3.59 -34.94 -26.60
N THR A 24 -2.42 -35.12 -25.99
CA THR A 24 -2.29 -35.63 -24.62
C THR A 24 -2.94 -34.62 -23.69
N ASN A 25 -4.14 -34.95 -23.24
CA ASN A 25 -4.89 -34.26 -22.21
C ASN A 25 -4.14 -34.43 -20.88
N ARG A 26 -3.10 -33.62 -20.66
CA ARG A 26 -2.32 -33.59 -19.42
C ARG A 26 -3.11 -32.77 -18.41
N ILE A 27 -4.11 -33.41 -17.81
CA ILE A 27 -4.75 -32.93 -16.58
C ILE A 27 -3.63 -32.83 -15.54
N ARG A 28 -3.12 -31.62 -15.33
CA ARG A 28 -2.28 -31.31 -14.16
C ARG A 28 -3.20 -31.36 -12.96
N ALA A 29 -3.12 -32.45 -12.20
CA ALA A 29 -3.71 -32.55 -10.88
C ALA A 29 -3.17 -31.39 -10.02
N SER A 30 -4.05 -30.42 -9.77
CA SER A 30 -3.83 -29.37 -8.77
C SER A 30 -3.99 -30.01 -7.40
N HIS A 31 -2.90 -30.55 -6.85
CA HIS A 31 -2.83 -30.83 -5.43
C HIS A 31 -2.59 -29.52 -4.67
N ARG A 32 -3.66 -28.78 -4.39
CA ARG A 32 -3.72 -27.92 -3.20
C ARG A 32 -4.67 -28.57 -2.20
N ASN A 33 -4.18 -29.65 -1.57
CA ASN A 33 -4.68 -30.06 -0.28
C ASN A 33 -4.18 -29.03 0.74
N THR A 34 -4.97 -27.99 1.00
CA THR A 34 -4.85 -27.22 2.25
C THR A 34 -5.46 -28.04 3.36
N VAL A 35 -4.72 -29.06 3.81
CA VAL A 35 -4.92 -29.58 5.16
C VAL A 35 -4.08 -28.68 6.05
N SER A 36 -4.74 -27.86 6.86
CA SER A 36 -4.11 -27.18 7.99
C SER A 36 -3.73 -28.27 9.01
N LEU A 37 -2.58 -28.90 8.78
CA LEU A 37 -1.94 -29.73 9.78
C LEU A 37 -1.13 -28.78 10.65
N LEU A 38 -1.64 -28.54 11.87
CA LEU A 38 -0.84 -27.98 12.95
C LEU A 38 0.35 -28.93 13.17
N LEU A 39 1.50 -28.57 12.61
CA LEU A 39 2.73 -29.33 12.77
C LEU A 39 3.07 -29.44 14.26
N THR A 40 3.46 -30.63 14.68
CA THR A 40 3.95 -30.87 16.04
C THR A 40 5.30 -30.20 16.24
N ARG A 41 5.67 -29.94 17.50
CA ARG A 41 6.95 -29.31 17.87
C ARG A 41 8.15 -30.02 17.25
N ASP A 42 8.14 -31.34 17.21
CA ASP A 42 9.25 -32.14 16.69
C ASP A 42 9.34 -32.09 15.15
N GLU A 43 8.20 -32.01 14.47
CA GLU A 43 8.14 -31.82 13.01
C GLU A 43 8.59 -30.40 12.59
N ILE A 44 8.32 -29.38 13.42
CA ILE A 44 8.83 -28.02 13.21
C ILE A 44 10.36 -28.00 13.35
N MET A 45 10.91 -28.73 14.32
CA MET A 45 12.36 -28.77 14.57
C MET A 45 13.14 -29.54 13.48
N LEU A 46 12.49 -30.44 12.74
CA LEU A 46 13.08 -31.19 11.64
C LEU A 46 13.09 -30.44 10.30
N GLN A 47 12.45 -29.27 10.20
CA GLN A 47 12.49 -28.48 8.96
C GLN A 47 13.85 -27.79 8.80
N GLU A 48 14.43 -27.88 7.60
CA GLU A 48 15.62 -27.11 7.23
C GLU A 48 15.24 -25.64 7.05
N TYR A 49 15.56 -24.81 8.06
CA TYR A 49 15.47 -23.36 7.95
C TYR A 49 16.86 -22.76 7.77
N ASP A 50 16.93 -21.64 7.06
CA ASP A 50 18.19 -20.92 6.79
C ASP A 50 18.73 -20.20 8.03
N VAL A 51 17.85 -19.87 8.98
CA VAL A 51 18.19 -19.22 10.25
C VAL A 51 18.39 -20.28 11.34
N LYS A 52 19.62 -20.45 11.82
CA LYS A 52 19.97 -21.48 12.82
C LYS A 52 20.77 -20.95 14.01
N ASP A 53 21.48 -19.84 13.83
CA ASP A 53 22.41 -19.27 14.80
C ASP A 53 22.34 -17.74 14.80
N LYS A 54 23.09 -17.10 15.69
CA LYS A 54 23.10 -15.64 15.84
C LYS A 54 23.50 -14.92 14.55
N GLU A 55 24.52 -15.41 13.86
CA GLU A 55 25.08 -14.79 12.65
C GLU A 55 24.14 -14.94 11.44
N SER A 56 23.50 -16.10 11.27
CA SER A 56 22.43 -16.27 10.28
C SER A 56 21.19 -15.42 10.62
N SER A 57 20.88 -15.25 11.91
CA SER A 57 19.76 -14.39 12.35
C SER A 57 20.00 -12.91 12.03
N THR A 58 21.21 -12.40 12.30
CA THR A 58 21.58 -11.01 11.97
C THR A 58 21.55 -10.80 10.45
N THR A 59 22.20 -11.70 9.70
CA THR A 59 22.29 -11.64 8.24
C THR A 59 20.92 -11.74 7.57
N PHE A 60 20.04 -12.59 8.11
CA PHE A 60 18.67 -12.72 7.61
C PHE A 60 17.89 -11.44 7.85
N LEU A 61 17.88 -10.88 9.07
CA LEU A 61 17.13 -9.66 9.37
C LEU A 61 17.64 -8.43 8.60
N GLU A 62 18.94 -8.32 8.36
CA GLU A 62 19.54 -7.24 7.54
C GLU A 62 19.14 -7.31 6.05
N LYS A 63 18.96 -8.53 5.52
CA LYS A 63 18.50 -8.76 4.14
C LYS A 63 16.98 -8.81 4.02
N SER A 64 16.28 -8.96 5.14
CA SER A 64 14.83 -9.09 5.18
C SER A 64 14.13 -7.75 4.94
N PRO A 65 12.91 -7.76 4.39
CA PRO A 65 12.10 -6.55 4.26
C PRO A 65 11.62 -5.97 5.61
N PHE A 66 11.95 -6.61 6.74
CA PHE A 66 11.45 -6.24 8.06
C PHE A 66 12.20 -5.05 8.68
N ARG A 67 13.36 -4.64 8.13
CA ARG A 67 14.18 -3.54 8.67
C ARG A 67 14.67 -2.60 7.58
N HIS A 68 14.98 -1.37 7.99
CA HIS A 68 15.70 -0.39 7.17
C HIS A 68 17.21 -0.65 7.24
N LEU A 69 17.90 -0.64 6.09
CA LEU A 69 19.35 -0.89 6.00
C LEU A 69 20.14 0.10 6.87
N GLY A 70 20.96 -0.40 7.80
CA GLY A 70 21.92 0.39 8.59
C GLY A 70 21.54 0.71 10.03
N GLU A 71 20.37 0.28 10.53
CA GLU A 71 20.00 0.46 11.94
C GLU A 71 20.66 -0.60 12.87
N PRO A 72 21.18 -0.20 14.05
CA PRO A 72 21.73 -1.14 15.02
C PRO A 72 20.65 -2.11 15.49
N MET A 73 21.02 -3.38 15.72
CA MET A 73 20.09 -4.41 16.21
C MET A 73 19.80 -4.20 17.71
N SER A 74 18.88 -3.28 18.01
CA SER A 74 18.36 -3.01 19.34
C SER A 74 17.13 -3.87 19.65
N ASN A 75 16.80 -4.04 20.93
CA ASN A 75 15.57 -4.71 21.37
C ASN A 75 14.33 -4.04 20.78
N GLU A 76 14.30 -2.71 20.70
CA GLU A 76 13.21 -1.95 20.07
C GLU A 76 12.99 -2.34 18.61
N SER A 77 14.06 -2.60 17.88
CA SER A 77 13.93 -3.00 16.48
C SER A 77 13.52 -4.47 16.29
N LEU A 78 13.90 -5.36 17.21
CA LEU A 78 13.37 -6.72 17.26
C LEU A 78 11.86 -6.72 17.53
N ILE A 79 11.39 -5.82 18.40
CA ILE A 79 9.96 -5.61 18.69
C ILE A 79 9.22 -5.14 17.44
N LEU A 80 9.74 -4.12 16.74
CA LEU A 80 9.14 -3.64 15.49
C LEU A 80 9.11 -4.72 14.42
N THR A 81 10.12 -5.59 14.37
CA THR A 81 10.14 -6.74 13.46
C THR A 81 9.01 -7.72 13.76
N ILE A 82 8.79 -8.07 15.05
CA ILE A 82 7.65 -8.91 15.45
C ILE A 82 6.33 -8.24 15.06
N LEU A 83 6.16 -6.95 15.34
CA LEU A 83 4.95 -6.20 15.00
C LEU A 83 4.71 -6.17 13.48
N HIS A 84 5.76 -6.03 12.68
CA HIS A 84 5.65 -6.07 11.24
C HIS A 84 5.24 -7.48 10.74
N ILE A 85 5.74 -8.53 11.38
CA ILE A 85 5.36 -9.92 11.07
C ILE A 85 3.89 -10.18 11.42
N THR A 86 3.37 -9.63 12.53
CA THR A 86 1.95 -9.83 12.92
C THR A 86 0.97 -9.15 11.97
N GLN A 87 1.41 -8.19 11.16
CA GLN A 87 0.58 -7.52 10.14
C GLN A 87 0.36 -8.37 8.87
N TYR A 88 1.02 -9.52 8.72
CA TYR A 88 0.82 -10.39 7.55
C TYR A 88 -0.50 -11.17 7.63
N THR A 89 -1.26 -11.17 6.54
CA THR A 89 -2.42 -12.05 6.37
C THR A 89 -1.94 -13.45 5.99
N GLY A 90 -1.84 -14.34 6.98
CA GLY A 90 -1.22 -15.66 6.86
C GLY A 90 0.25 -15.65 7.27
N ILE A 91 0.84 -16.83 7.48
CA ILE A 91 2.21 -16.96 8.01
C ILE A 91 3.14 -17.49 6.89
N PRO A 92 3.71 -16.62 6.03
CA PRO A 92 4.67 -17.06 5.02
C PRO A 92 5.94 -17.59 5.67
N ARG A 93 6.69 -18.45 4.98
CA ARG A 93 7.95 -19.02 5.50
C ARG A 93 8.94 -17.94 5.97
N THR A 94 9.01 -16.82 5.26
CA THR A 94 9.83 -15.66 5.63
C THR A 94 9.45 -15.05 6.98
N ALA A 95 8.16 -15.07 7.33
CA ALA A 95 7.68 -14.62 8.66
C ALA A 95 8.08 -15.61 9.76
N ILE A 96 8.03 -16.92 9.48
CA ILE A 96 8.50 -17.96 10.42
C ILE A 96 10.01 -17.81 10.66
N GLU A 97 10.79 -17.62 9.61
CA GLU A 97 12.24 -17.40 9.70
C GLU A 97 12.59 -16.08 10.38
N GLY A 98 11.80 -15.02 10.16
CA GLY A 98 11.90 -13.76 10.89
C GLY A 98 11.63 -13.93 12.39
N LEU A 99 10.56 -14.63 12.77
CA LEU A 99 10.26 -14.94 14.17
C LEU A 99 11.37 -15.78 14.81
N ARG A 100 11.91 -16.76 14.06
CA ARG A 100 13.03 -17.58 14.52
C ARG A 100 14.30 -16.75 14.74
N ALA A 101 14.63 -15.85 13.81
CA ALA A 101 15.76 -14.94 13.95
C ALA A 101 15.63 -14.05 15.18
N VAL A 102 14.44 -13.46 15.38
CA VAL A 102 14.17 -12.62 16.56
C VAL A 102 14.27 -13.42 17.85
N ALA A 103 13.73 -14.64 17.90
CA ALA A 103 13.80 -15.49 19.09
C ALA A 103 15.25 -15.82 19.49
N ILE A 104 16.09 -16.20 18.53
CA ILE A 104 17.52 -16.50 18.76
C ILE A 104 18.25 -15.26 19.30
N LEU A 105 17.98 -14.08 18.76
CA LEU A 105 18.63 -12.84 19.17
C LEU A 105 18.17 -12.37 20.55
N LEU A 106 16.90 -12.55 20.88
CA LEU A 106 16.37 -12.26 22.23
C LEU A 106 16.95 -13.22 23.27
N GLU A 107 17.08 -14.52 22.93
CA GLU A 107 17.68 -15.52 23.81
C GLU A 107 19.17 -15.23 24.08
N ASP A 108 19.92 -14.82 23.06
CA ASP A 108 21.33 -14.43 23.20
C ASP A 108 21.50 -13.14 24.02
N ASN A 109 20.61 -12.15 23.84
CA ASN A 109 20.58 -10.95 24.66
C ASN A 109 20.25 -11.26 26.13
N PHE A 110 19.40 -12.26 26.37
CA PHE A 110 19.03 -12.72 27.72
C PHE A 110 20.19 -13.47 28.39
N ASN A 111 20.87 -14.36 27.65
CA ASN A 111 21.99 -15.15 28.16
C ASN A 111 23.26 -14.31 28.42
N SER A 112 23.47 -13.24 27.64
CA SER A 112 24.59 -12.31 27.84
C SER A 112 24.47 -11.44 29.09
N THR A 113 23.31 -11.42 29.76
CA THR A 113 23.04 -10.50 30.88
C THR A 113 22.59 -11.28 32.14
N HIS A 114 23.51 -11.51 33.09
CA HIS A 114 23.26 -12.25 34.35
C HIS A 114 22.35 -11.51 35.36
N SER A 115 21.11 -11.16 35.02
CA SER A 115 20.08 -10.70 35.97
C SER A 115 18.66 -10.83 35.39
N SER A 116 17.93 -11.86 35.81
CA SER A 116 16.71 -12.34 35.15
C SER A 116 15.40 -11.62 35.52
N THR A 117 15.42 -10.58 36.36
CA THR A 117 14.19 -9.89 36.82
C THR A 117 14.08 -8.43 36.40
N SER A 118 15.19 -7.73 36.17
CA SER A 118 15.18 -6.31 35.78
C SER A 118 14.94 -6.12 34.27
N THR A 119 15.47 -7.02 33.44
CA THR A 119 15.39 -6.95 31.97
C THR A 119 14.02 -7.32 31.42
N THR A 120 13.29 -8.25 32.05
CA THR A 120 11.92 -8.60 31.65
C THR A 120 10.95 -7.45 31.87
N GLN A 121 11.09 -6.72 32.99
CA GLN A 121 10.31 -5.52 33.27
C GLN A 121 10.66 -4.39 32.28
N GLN A 122 11.94 -4.14 32.03
CA GLN A 122 12.37 -3.13 31.05
C GLN A 122 11.87 -3.43 29.62
N LEU A 123 11.88 -4.70 29.22
CA LEU A 123 11.33 -5.13 27.93
C LEU A 123 9.80 -4.99 27.89
N ALA A 124 9.10 -5.35 28.97
CA ALA A 124 7.65 -5.17 29.06
C ALA A 124 7.25 -3.69 29.01
N ASP A 125 7.99 -2.82 29.69
CA ASP A 125 7.75 -1.38 29.71
C ASP A 125 8.05 -0.75 28.34
N SER A 126 9.14 -1.17 27.68
CA SER A 126 9.48 -0.74 26.32
C SER A 126 8.45 -1.20 25.30
N LEU A 127 8.02 -2.47 25.36
CA LEU A 127 6.93 -3.02 24.54
C LEU A 127 5.64 -2.21 24.70
N THR A 128 5.25 -1.96 25.95
CA THR A 128 4.03 -1.21 26.27
C THR A 128 4.11 0.22 25.72
N THR A 129 5.28 0.86 25.84
CA THR A 129 5.49 2.22 25.35
C THR A 129 5.45 2.30 23.82
N SER A 130 6.13 1.40 23.11
CA SER A 130 6.15 1.41 21.64
C SER A 130 4.79 1.02 21.04
N LEU A 131 4.11 0.00 21.60
CA LEU A 131 2.76 -0.38 21.16
C LEU A 131 1.75 0.73 21.41
N SER A 132 1.78 1.36 22.60
CA SER A 132 0.88 2.47 22.90
C SER A 132 1.11 3.67 21.99
N ALA A 133 2.37 4.03 21.71
CA ALA A 133 2.69 5.12 20.79
C ALA A 133 2.16 4.86 19.37
N GLN A 134 2.34 3.64 18.84
CA GLN A 134 1.88 3.28 17.50
C GLN A 134 0.35 3.27 17.42
N VAL A 135 -0.33 2.64 18.39
CA VAL A 135 -1.79 2.61 18.44
C VAL A 135 -2.37 4.03 18.57
N VAL A 136 -1.74 4.89 19.40
CA VAL A 136 -2.15 6.30 19.53
C VAL A 136 -1.95 7.06 18.23
N ALA A 137 -0.85 6.84 17.51
CA ALA A 137 -0.61 7.49 16.22
C ALA A 137 -1.65 7.08 15.17
N ASP A 138 -1.95 5.78 15.06
CA ASP A 138 -2.91 5.24 14.09
C ASP A 138 -4.35 5.70 14.41
N LEU A 139 -4.74 5.65 15.68
CA LEU A 139 -6.03 6.17 16.12
C LEU A 139 -6.13 7.68 15.91
N SER A 140 -5.09 8.44 16.20
CA SER A 140 -5.08 9.91 16.01
C SER A 140 -5.21 10.27 14.53
N SER A 141 -4.50 9.56 13.65
CA SER A 141 -4.59 9.72 12.20
C SER A 141 -6.00 9.40 11.69
N SER A 142 -6.55 8.27 12.14
CA SER A 142 -7.91 7.84 11.80
C SER A 142 -8.98 8.83 12.29
N LEU A 143 -8.90 9.28 13.54
CA LEU A 143 -9.85 10.25 14.10
C LEU A 143 -9.76 11.61 13.39
N SER A 144 -8.54 12.05 13.03
CA SER A 144 -8.35 13.30 12.30
C SER A 144 -8.99 13.24 10.91
N ALA A 145 -8.86 12.11 10.21
CA ALA A 145 -9.47 11.91 8.90
C ALA A 145 -11.01 12.04 8.94
N HIS A 146 -11.66 11.57 10.00
CA HIS A 146 -13.13 11.66 10.14
C HIS A 146 -13.61 13.11 10.30
N ARG A 147 -12.76 14.00 10.83
CA ARG A 147 -13.06 15.41 11.09
C ARG A 147 -12.63 16.36 9.96
N GLN A 148 -12.02 15.83 8.90
CA GLN A 148 -11.48 16.64 7.81
C GLN A 148 -12.36 16.62 6.56
N ILE A 149 -12.50 17.77 5.91
CA ILE A 149 -13.07 17.87 4.57
C ILE A 149 -12.04 18.44 3.60
N LEU A 150 -12.08 18.01 2.35
CA LEU A 150 -11.22 18.51 1.29
C LEU A 150 -12.04 19.36 0.33
N LEU A 151 -11.68 20.63 0.23
CA LEU A 151 -12.18 21.57 -0.76
C LEU A 151 -11.24 21.57 -1.95
N GLU A 152 -11.75 21.34 -3.15
CA GLU A 152 -10.99 21.47 -4.39
C GLU A 152 -11.58 22.59 -5.26
N PRO A 153 -10.75 23.46 -5.85
CA PRO A 153 -11.23 24.44 -6.79
C PRO A 153 -11.68 23.75 -8.08
N ALA A 154 -12.67 24.33 -8.75
CA ALA A 154 -12.96 24.01 -10.15
C ALA A 154 -11.74 24.30 -11.03
N ILE A 155 -11.72 23.72 -12.23
CA ILE A 155 -10.60 23.85 -13.18
C ILE A 155 -10.30 25.34 -13.42
N GLY A 156 -9.09 25.78 -13.08
CA GLY A 156 -8.65 27.17 -13.20
C GLY A 156 -9.12 28.12 -12.09
N GLY A 157 -9.92 27.64 -11.13
CA GLY A 157 -10.36 28.40 -9.96
C GLY A 157 -9.33 28.45 -8.83
N ARG A 158 -9.58 29.31 -7.85
CA ARG A 158 -8.80 29.42 -6.61
C ARG A 158 -9.72 29.52 -5.40
N ILE A 159 -9.37 28.81 -4.34
CA ILE A 159 -10.07 28.87 -3.04
C ILE A 159 -9.59 30.08 -2.22
N TYR A 160 -8.30 30.40 -2.34
CA TYR A 160 -7.60 31.45 -1.62
C TYR A 160 -6.58 32.12 -2.53
N GLU A 161 -6.24 33.37 -2.24
CA GLU A 161 -5.15 34.06 -2.92
C GLU A 161 -3.79 33.68 -2.31
N PRO A 162 -2.69 33.76 -3.08
CA PRO A 162 -1.35 33.41 -2.58
C PRO A 162 -0.94 34.16 -1.31
N ASN A 163 -1.45 35.39 -1.14
CA ASN A 163 -1.13 36.27 -0.03
C ASN A 163 -2.10 36.16 1.15
N ASP A 164 -3.20 35.41 1.03
CA ASP A 164 -4.11 35.24 2.16
C ASP A 164 -3.38 34.56 3.31
N ASN A 165 -3.64 34.98 4.55
CA ASN A 165 -3.16 34.27 5.74
C ASN A 165 -4.14 33.13 6.08
N SER A 166 -3.69 32.08 6.78
CA SER A 166 -4.52 30.95 7.18
C SER A 166 -5.73 31.38 8.03
N ILE A 167 -5.59 32.47 8.79
CA ILE A 167 -6.68 33.09 9.57
C ILE A 167 -7.76 33.64 8.64
N ASP A 168 -7.39 34.35 7.57
CA ASP A 168 -8.34 34.99 6.66
C ASP A 168 -9.08 33.94 5.81
N ILE A 169 -8.36 32.91 5.38
CA ILE A 169 -8.96 31.73 4.74
C ILE A 169 -9.96 31.08 5.70
N ALA A 170 -9.58 30.83 6.95
CA ALA A 170 -10.47 30.22 7.93
C ALA A 170 -11.71 31.09 8.20
N LYS A 171 -11.58 32.42 8.26
CA LYS A 171 -12.72 33.35 8.37
C LYS A 171 -13.65 33.27 7.18
N LYS A 172 -13.11 33.26 5.95
CA LYS A 172 -13.92 33.14 4.72
C LYS A 172 -14.72 31.85 4.71
N ILE A 173 -14.07 30.73 5.02
CA ILE A 173 -14.74 29.42 5.11
C ILE A 173 -15.76 29.39 6.25
N LYS A 174 -15.43 29.94 7.42
CA LYS A 174 -16.35 30.03 8.57
C LYS A 174 -17.60 30.84 8.22
N ASN A 175 -17.46 31.95 7.51
CA ASN A 175 -18.60 32.76 7.06
C ASN A 175 -19.50 31.98 6.09
N ALA A 176 -18.92 31.21 5.16
CA ALA A 176 -19.69 30.36 4.26
C ALA A 176 -20.45 29.24 5.01
N PHE A 177 -19.84 28.66 6.05
CA PHE A 177 -20.52 27.68 6.91
C PHE A 177 -21.63 28.32 7.73
N ALA A 178 -21.39 29.50 8.32
CA ALA A 178 -22.40 30.23 9.09
C ALA A 178 -23.59 30.66 8.22
N ALA A 179 -23.36 31.04 6.97
CA ALA A 179 -24.42 31.40 6.02
C ALA A 179 -25.31 30.19 5.63
N THR A 180 -24.85 28.97 5.89
CA THR A 180 -25.54 27.73 5.52
C THR A 180 -26.04 26.92 6.71
N SER A 181 -25.71 27.33 7.94
CA SER A 181 -26.24 26.75 9.17
C SER A 181 -27.76 26.90 9.25
N THR A 182 -28.46 25.77 9.38
CA THR A 182 -29.89 25.70 9.69
C THR A 182 -30.13 25.35 11.17
N LYS A 183 -31.39 25.37 11.63
CA LYS A 183 -31.75 25.01 13.02
C LYS A 183 -31.28 23.60 13.44
N ASP A 184 -31.18 22.68 12.48
CA ASP A 184 -30.70 21.31 12.67
C ASP A 184 -29.18 21.13 12.35
N SER A 185 -28.42 22.22 12.19
CA SER A 185 -26.98 22.14 11.93
C SER A 185 -26.23 21.87 13.23
N PRO A 186 -25.23 20.96 13.24
CA PRO A 186 -24.29 20.86 14.33
C PRO A 186 -23.45 22.13 14.43
N GLU A 187 -22.79 22.33 15.58
CA GLU A 187 -21.85 23.42 15.75
C GLU A 187 -20.58 23.17 14.91
N ILE A 188 -20.38 24.00 13.88
CA ILE A 188 -19.25 23.87 12.96
C ILE A 188 -18.11 24.76 13.44
N GLN A 189 -17.10 24.15 14.05
CA GLN A 189 -15.86 24.82 14.46
C GLN A 189 -14.68 24.32 13.65
N ILE A 190 -13.90 25.25 13.09
CA ILE A 190 -12.68 24.97 12.34
C ILE A 190 -11.52 24.98 13.33
N LYS A 191 -10.80 23.85 13.40
CA LYS A 191 -9.59 23.69 14.19
C LYS A 191 -8.34 24.09 13.41
N ALA A 192 -8.27 23.72 12.14
CA ALA A 192 -7.15 24.05 11.27
C ALA A 192 -7.54 24.11 9.80
N THR A 193 -6.76 24.86 9.02
CA THR A 193 -6.82 24.89 7.56
C THR A 193 -5.44 24.57 6.99
N THR A 194 -5.36 23.67 6.02
CA THR A 194 -4.10 23.24 5.40
C THR A 194 -4.17 23.36 3.89
N ARG A 195 -3.22 24.10 3.32
CA ARG A 195 -3.12 24.33 1.87
C ARG A 195 -2.44 23.15 1.20
N LEU A 196 -2.99 22.69 0.08
CA LEU A 196 -2.39 21.66 -0.75
C LEU A 196 -1.67 22.28 -1.95
N ARG A 197 -0.63 21.60 -2.43
CA ARG A 197 0.09 22.01 -3.65
C ARG A 197 -0.79 22.02 -4.90
N SER A 198 -1.89 21.26 -4.88
CA SER A 198 -2.91 21.23 -5.94
C SER A 198 -3.81 22.46 -5.96
N GLY A 199 -3.68 23.39 -4.99
CA GLY A 199 -4.62 24.50 -4.80
C GLY A 199 -5.87 24.13 -4.00
N GLY A 200 -5.99 22.87 -3.56
CA GLY A 200 -7.02 22.43 -2.64
C GLY A 200 -6.77 22.89 -1.20
N LEU A 201 -7.82 22.85 -0.39
CA LEU A 201 -7.78 23.22 1.02
C LEU A 201 -8.37 22.09 1.87
N ILE A 202 -7.58 21.56 2.80
CA ILE A 202 -8.09 20.67 3.85
C ILE A 202 -8.55 21.53 5.02
N VAL A 203 -9.79 21.29 5.48
CA VAL A 203 -10.36 21.93 6.66
C VAL A 203 -10.57 20.85 7.71
N GLU A 204 -9.88 20.97 8.84
CA GLU A 204 -10.07 20.11 10.00
C GLU A 204 -11.07 20.75 10.97
N LEU A 205 -12.11 20.01 11.33
CA LEU A 205 -13.17 20.45 12.22
C LEU A 205 -12.96 19.88 13.63
N THR A 206 -13.62 20.50 14.61
CA THR A 206 -13.56 20.01 15.99
C THR A 206 -14.28 18.66 16.15
N THR A 207 -15.38 18.45 15.43
CA THR A 207 -16.25 17.25 15.56
C THR A 207 -16.39 16.49 14.23
N ALA A 208 -16.53 15.17 14.32
CA ALA A 208 -16.78 14.32 13.14
C ALA A 208 -18.21 14.51 12.60
N GLU A 209 -19.15 14.83 13.49
CA GLU A 209 -20.54 15.14 13.14
C GLU A 209 -20.64 16.35 12.20
N ALA A 210 -19.92 17.44 12.50
CA ALA A 210 -19.86 18.60 11.61
C ALA A 210 -19.29 18.24 10.23
N ALA A 211 -18.25 17.40 10.18
CA ALA A 211 -17.67 16.96 8.92
C ALA A 211 -18.65 16.10 8.11
N ASN A 212 -19.37 15.18 8.77
CA ASN A 212 -20.39 14.35 8.13
C ASN A 212 -21.57 15.18 7.62
N TRP A 213 -22.02 16.16 8.41
CA TRP A 213 -23.07 17.08 8.00
C TRP A 213 -22.68 17.88 6.75
N LEU A 214 -21.44 18.37 6.66
CA LEU A 214 -20.92 19.07 5.48
C LEU A 214 -20.73 18.16 4.26
N ARG A 215 -20.48 16.86 4.47
CA ARG A 215 -20.37 15.87 3.38
C ARG A 215 -21.73 15.49 2.79
N ALA A 216 -22.83 15.68 3.53
CA ALA A 216 -24.16 15.34 3.05
C ALA A 216 -24.50 16.12 1.76
N PRO A 217 -25.08 15.46 0.72
CA PRO A 217 -25.26 16.07 -0.60
C PRO A 217 -26.00 17.42 -0.57
N GLU A 218 -27.05 17.52 0.23
CA GLU A 218 -27.88 18.72 0.37
C GLU A 218 -27.12 19.90 0.97
N ASN A 219 -26.30 19.63 1.98
CA ASN A 219 -25.54 20.65 2.70
C ASN A 219 -24.30 21.06 1.91
N ARG A 220 -23.66 20.10 1.23
CA ARG A 220 -22.54 20.38 0.34
C ARG A 220 -22.91 21.43 -0.70
N LEU A 221 -24.05 21.27 -1.38
CA LEU A 221 -24.49 22.22 -2.40
C LEU A 221 -24.70 23.62 -1.82
N LYS A 222 -25.32 23.73 -0.65
CA LYS A 222 -25.51 25.00 0.07
C LYS A 222 -24.17 25.66 0.38
N VAL A 223 -23.25 24.89 0.97
CA VAL A 223 -21.92 25.35 1.39
C VAL A 223 -21.09 25.79 0.19
N THR A 224 -21.09 25.01 -0.89
CA THR A 224 -20.36 25.37 -2.11
C THR A 224 -20.97 26.57 -2.82
N GLY A 225 -22.29 26.75 -2.75
CA GLY A 225 -22.98 27.92 -3.29
C GLY A 225 -22.77 29.19 -2.48
N ALA A 226 -22.52 29.08 -1.16
CA ALA A 226 -22.16 30.20 -0.30
C ALA A 226 -20.69 30.65 -0.45
N LEU A 227 -19.85 29.85 -1.14
CA LEU A 227 -18.49 30.23 -1.46
C LEU A 227 -18.44 31.10 -2.72
N GLU A 228 -17.71 32.20 -2.66
CA GLU A 228 -17.51 33.15 -3.77
C GLU A 228 -16.71 32.59 -4.95
N SER A 229 -16.15 31.38 -4.79
CA SER A 229 -15.35 30.69 -5.80
C SER A 229 -16.03 29.35 -6.16
N PRO A 230 -15.92 28.90 -7.42
CA PRO A 230 -16.40 27.58 -7.80
C PRO A 230 -15.51 26.51 -7.12
N VAL A 231 -16.00 25.98 -6.00
CA VAL A 231 -15.32 25.01 -5.14
C VAL A 231 -16.26 23.84 -4.91
N TYR A 232 -15.72 22.63 -4.83
CA TYR A 232 -16.47 21.44 -4.46
C TYR A 232 -15.83 20.74 -3.27
N ILE A 233 -16.67 20.21 -2.38
CA ILE A 233 -16.21 19.31 -1.32
C ILE A 233 -15.97 17.94 -1.95
N LYS A 234 -14.71 17.50 -2.00
CA LYS A 234 -14.33 16.21 -2.56
C LYS A 234 -14.82 15.09 -1.64
N GLU A 235 -15.52 14.12 -2.22
CA GLU A 235 -15.91 12.91 -1.53
C GLU A 235 -14.68 12.05 -1.24
N ARG A 236 -14.62 11.54 -0.01
CA ARG A 236 -13.57 10.61 0.38
C ARG A 236 -13.96 9.23 -0.11
N ARG A 237 -13.28 8.75 -1.15
CA ARG A 237 -13.43 7.38 -1.66
C ARG A 237 -12.36 6.48 -1.05
N PHE A 238 -12.78 5.33 -0.56
CA PHE A 238 -11.90 4.29 -0.03
C PHE A 238 -11.65 3.28 -1.13
N THR A 239 -10.42 3.25 -1.64
CA THR A 239 -10.10 2.42 -2.80
C THR A 239 -9.39 1.15 -2.36
N ILE A 240 -9.88 0.01 -2.81
CA ILE A 240 -9.26 -1.30 -2.60
C ILE A 240 -9.01 -1.96 -3.94
N ILE A 241 -8.02 -2.85 -3.99
CA ILE A 241 -7.69 -3.64 -5.18
C ILE A 241 -8.29 -5.03 -5.02
N VAL A 242 -9.09 -5.46 -6.00
CA VAL A 242 -9.60 -6.82 -6.10
C VAL A 242 -8.82 -7.55 -7.19
N PRO A 243 -7.97 -8.54 -6.84
CA PRO A 243 -7.11 -9.22 -7.79
C PRO A 243 -7.85 -10.31 -8.58
N PHE A 244 -7.32 -10.66 -9.75
CA PHE A 244 -7.70 -11.80 -10.58
C PHE A 244 -9.18 -11.95 -10.97
N LEU A 245 -9.94 -10.86 -11.09
CA LEU A 245 -11.31 -10.92 -11.58
C LEU A 245 -11.38 -11.29 -13.08
N PRO A 246 -12.30 -12.18 -13.48
CA PRO A 246 -12.59 -12.46 -14.88
C PRO A 246 -12.89 -11.20 -15.70
N VAL A 247 -12.21 -11.02 -16.83
CA VAL A 247 -12.38 -9.85 -17.72
C VAL A 247 -13.76 -9.75 -18.38
N THR A 248 -14.55 -10.83 -18.25
CA THR A 248 -15.93 -10.94 -18.69
C THR A 248 -16.90 -10.27 -17.72
N PHE A 249 -16.50 -9.97 -16.48
CA PHE A 249 -17.35 -9.29 -15.51
C PHE A 249 -17.63 -7.84 -15.91
N GLY A 250 -18.88 -7.43 -15.77
CA GLY A 250 -19.37 -6.06 -16.00
C GLY A 250 -19.15 -5.17 -14.78
N ILE A 251 -17.93 -5.11 -14.24
CA ILE A 251 -17.66 -4.41 -12.97
C ILE A 251 -17.99 -2.89 -13.02
N GLU A 252 -17.97 -2.32 -14.23
CA GLU A 252 -18.29 -0.91 -14.49
C GLU A 252 -19.80 -0.66 -14.51
N ASP A 253 -20.62 -1.70 -14.60
CA ASP A 253 -22.08 -1.63 -14.63
C ASP A 253 -22.65 -1.49 -13.21
N ALA A 254 -23.59 -0.55 -13.03
CA ALA A 254 -24.16 -0.28 -11.71
C ALA A 254 -24.97 -1.47 -11.17
N GLU A 255 -25.75 -2.14 -12.03
CA GLU A 255 -26.55 -3.32 -11.65
C GLU A 255 -25.66 -4.47 -11.15
N TRP A 256 -24.54 -4.70 -11.83
CA TRP A 256 -23.56 -5.71 -11.40
C TRP A 256 -22.99 -5.39 -10.02
N ARG A 257 -22.66 -4.12 -9.75
CA ARG A 257 -22.19 -3.69 -8.43
C ARG A 257 -23.27 -3.88 -7.36
N ARG A 258 -24.56 -3.65 -7.67
CA ARG A 258 -25.66 -3.88 -6.72
C ARG A 258 -25.83 -5.36 -6.39
N ALA A 259 -25.71 -6.23 -7.38
CA ALA A 259 -25.73 -7.68 -7.14
C ALA A 259 -24.54 -8.12 -6.26
N ALA A 260 -23.34 -7.58 -6.51
CA ALA A 260 -22.17 -7.85 -5.67
C ALA A 260 -22.36 -7.31 -4.24
N GLU A 261 -22.98 -6.14 -4.05
CA GLU A 261 -23.31 -5.61 -2.72
C GLU A 261 -24.26 -6.53 -1.96
N GLU A 262 -25.33 -6.98 -2.62
CA GLU A 262 -26.32 -7.89 -2.06
C GLU A 262 -25.68 -9.22 -1.62
N GLU A 263 -24.83 -9.82 -2.48
CA GLU A 263 -24.11 -11.05 -2.18
C GLU A 263 -23.20 -10.94 -0.93
N ASN A 264 -22.68 -9.74 -0.66
CA ASN A 264 -21.80 -9.47 0.48
C ASN A 264 -22.53 -8.84 1.67
N SER A 265 -23.86 -8.75 1.64
CA SER A 265 -24.64 -8.05 2.67
C SER A 265 -24.17 -6.61 2.93
N LEU A 266 -23.68 -5.94 1.88
CA LEU A 266 -23.27 -4.55 1.93
C LEU A 266 -24.49 -3.63 1.72
N PRO A 267 -24.55 -2.49 2.41
CA PRO A 267 -25.56 -1.48 2.11
C PRO A 267 -25.55 -1.09 0.62
N ILE A 268 -26.73 -0.92 0.03
CA ILE A 268 -26.84 -0.46 -1.35
C ILE A 268 -26.11 0.88 -1.51
N GLY A 269 -25.27 1.01 -2.53
CA GLY A 269 -24.45 2.22 -2.70
C GLY A 269 -23.03 2.11 -2.14
N SER A 270 -22.69 1.06 -1.39
CA SER A 270 -21.37 0.91 -0.76
C SER A 270 -20.21 0.93 -1.75
N ILE A 271 -20.34 0.22 -2.88
CA ILE A 271 -19.43 0.23 -4.02
C ILE A 271 -19.91 1.31 -5.00
N GLU A 272 -19.30 2.48 -4.91
CA GLU A 272 -19.66 3.65 -5.72
C GLU A 272 -19.28 3.45 -7.19
N ALA A 273 -18.05 2.98 -7.41
CA ALA A 273 -17.51 2.72 -8.73
C ALA A 273 -16.53 1.55 -8.67
N ALA A 274 -16.37 0.84 -9.80
CA ALA A 274 -15.30 -0.10 -9.98
C ALA A 274 -14.72 0.06 -11.38
N GLY A 275 -13.41 -0.19 -11.52
CA GLY A 275 -12.71 -0.01 -12.78
C GLY A 275 -11.49 -0.90 -12.89
N TRP A 276 -11.14 -1.26 -14.12
CA TRP A 276 -9.98 -2.11 -14.36
C TRP A 276 -8.67 -1.34 -14.23
N ILE A 277 -7.69 -1.88 -13.50
CA ILE A 277 -6.33 -1.30 -13.45
C ILE A 277 -5.70 -1.32 -14.84
N LYS A 278 -5.88 -2.44 -15.57
CA LYS A 278 -5.44 -2.57 -16.96
C LYS A 278 -6.66 -2.46 -17.91
N PRO A 279 -6.83 -1.32 -18.62
CA PRO A 279 -7.95 -1.14 -19.53
C PRO A 279 -7.85 -2.12 -20.70
N ARG A 280 -9.00 -2.44 -21.32
CA ARG A 280 -9.12 -3.49 -22.36
C ARG A 280 -8.06 -3.38 -23.46
N ILE A 281 -7.79 -2.16 -23.95
CA ILE A 281 -6.85 -1.90 -25.04
C ILE A 281 -5.38 -2.20 -24.69
N ARG A 282 -5.05 -2.28 -23.40
CA ARG A 282 -3.69 -2.56 -22.90
C ARG A 282 -3.52 -4.01 -22.46
N ARG A 283 -4.55 -4.85 -22.58
CA ARG A 283 -4.50 -6.26 -22.15
C ARG A 283 -3.74 -7.11 -23.17
N SER A 284 -3.11 -8.17 -22.67
CA SER A 284 -2.47 -9.13 -23.56
C SER A 284 -3.54 -9.91 -24.32
N PRO A 285 -3.31 -10.29 -25.59
CA PRO A 285 -4.24 -11.15 -26.32
C PRO A 285 -4.54 -12.44 -25.53
N GLY A 286 -5.83 -12.75 -25.33
CA GLY A 286 -6.26 -13.95 -24.60
C GLY A 286 -6.22 -13.84 -23.07
N GLN A 287 -5.92 -12.67 -22.49
CA GLN A 287 -5.95 -12.47 -21.04
C GLN A 287 -7.37 -12.69 -20.49
N LYS A 288 -7.53 -13.67 -19.58
CA LYS A 288 -8.83 -14.06 -18.99
C LYS A 288 -9.17 -13.36 -17.68
N VAL A 289 -8.17 -12.90 -16.93
CA VAL A 289 -8.33 -12.25 -15.62
C VAL A 289 -7.56 -10.94 -15.55
N ALA A 290 -8.03 -10.00 -14.74
CA ALA A 290 -7.39 -8.71 -14.50
C ALA A 290 -7.66 -8.20 -13.08
N HIS A 291 -6.87 -7.24 -12.61
CA HIS A 291 -7.10 -6.60 -11.33
C HIS A 291 -8.03 -5.40 -11.50
N ALA A 292 -8.89 -5.17 -10.52
CA ALA A 292 -9.81 -4.05 -10.48
C ALA A 292 -9.59 -3.18 -9.24
N LEU A 293 -9.91 -1.90 -9.37
CA LEU A 293 -10.07 -0.96 -8.26
C LEU A 293 -11.55 -0.87 -7.94
N PHE A 294 -11.89 -1.06 -6.67
CA PHE A 294 -13.23 -0.85 -6.16
C PHE A 294 -13.18 0.38 -5.27
N HIS A 295 -14.07 1.33 -5.53
CA HIS A 295 -14.20 2.57 -4.80
C HIS A 295 -15.42 2.48 -3.89
N PHE A 296 -15.16 2.56 -2.59
CA PHE A 296 -16.18 2.53 -1.56
C PHE A 296 -16.49 3.93 -1.06
N ALA A 297 -17.77 4.18 -0.78
CA ALA A 297 -18.23 5.43 -0.17
C ALA A 297 -18.01 5.45 1.35
N ASP A 298 -18.04 4.27 1.99
CA ASP A 298 -17.95 4.11 3.43
C ASP A 298 -16.68 3.33 3.83
N PRO A 299 -15.88 3.84 4.79
CA PRO A 299 -14.69 3.13 5.25
C PRO A 299 -15.01 1.79 5.90
N LYS A 300 -16.15 1.67 6.59
CA LYS A 300 -16.51 0.43 7.27
C LYS A 300 -16.77 -0.67 6.25
N ALA A 301 -17.55 -0.40 5.19
CA ALA A 301 -17.73 -1.33 4.08
C ALA A 301 -16.40 -1.74 3.42
N ALA A 302 -15.48 -0.78 3.18
CA ALA A 302 -14.16 -1.08 2.60
C ALA A 302 -13.32 -1.98 3.52
N ASN A 303 -13.27 -1.66 4.82
CA ASN A 303 -12.49 -2.41 5.81
C ASN A 303 -13.05 -3.82 6.04
N THR A 304 -14.37 -3.96 6.12
CA THR A 304 -15.04 -5.28 6.16
C THR A 304 -14.66 -6.09 4.92
N THR A 305 -14.68 -5.47 3.74
CA THR A 305 -14.32 -6.14 2.48
C THR A 305 -12.84 -6.55 2.43
N LEU A 306 -11.94 -5.76 2.99
CA LEU A 306 -10.52 -6.10 3.11
C LEU A 306 -10.27 -7.25 4.08
N HIS A 307 -10.99 -7.29 5.20
CA HIS A 307 -10.83 -8.31 6.23
C HIS A 307 -11.48 -9.64 5.84
N ASP A 308 -12.75 -9.60 5.46
CA ASP A 308 -13.57 -10.80 5.24
C ASP A 308 -13.44 -11.33 3.81
N GLY A 309 -12.90 -10.52 2.88
CA GLY A 309 -12.91 -10.78 1.45
C GLY A 309 -14.19 -10.27 0.78
N ILE A 310 -14.29 -10.49 -0.54
CA ILE A 310 -15.50 -10.17 -1.32
C ILE A 310 -15.94 -11.40 -2.09
N TYR A 311 -17.22 -11.74 -2.01
CA TYR A 311 -17.86 -12.80 -2.78
C TYR A 311 -18.47 -12.22 -4.05
N ILE A 312 -18.15 -12.80 -5.20
CA ILE A 312 -18.66 -12.36 -6.48
C ILE A 312 -19.01 -13.60 -7.28
N ASN A 313 -20.29 -13.77 -7.64
CA ASN A 313 -20.78 -14.95 -8.33
C ASN A 313 -20.39 -16.27 -7.62
N GLN A 314 -20.54 -16.28 -6.29
CA GLN A 314 -20.23 -17.40 -5.38
C GLN A 314 -18.74 -17.75 -5.26
N GLU A 315 -17.84 -16.94 -5.84
CA GLU A 315 -16.40 -17.08 -5.68
C GLU A 315 -15.85 -16.02 -4.73
N LYS A 316 -14.99 -16.44 -3.80
CA LYS A 316 -14.36 -15.55 -2.83
C LYS A 316 -13.06 -14.96 -3.40
N TYR A 317 -12.97 -13.65 -3.39
CA TYR A 317 -11.77 -12.89 -3.71
C TYR A 317 -11.19 -12.27 -2.44
N HIS A 318 -9.88 -12.01 -2.47
CA HIS A 318 -9.12 -11.45 -1.35
C HIS A 318 -8.56 -10.07 -1.75
N PRO A 319 -9.30 -8.99 -1.46
CA PRO A 319 -8.85 -7.65 -1.76
C PRO A 319 -7.67 -7.24 -0.88
N HIS A 320 -6.88 -6.29 -1.36
CA HIS A 320 -5.83 -5.65 -0.57
C HIS A 320 -5.86 -4.14 -0.78
N GLU A 321 -5.24 -3.41 0.15
CA GLU A 321 -5.16 -1.95 0.07
C GLU A 321 -4.49 -1.48 -1.21
N ASP A 322 -4.98 -0.37 -1.77
CA ASP A 322 -4.28 0.37 -2.82
C ASP A 322 -3.10 1.14 -2.20
N LYS A 323 -1.99 0.44 -1.98
CA LYS A 323 -0.73 1.06 -1.57
C LYS A 323 -0.16 1.84 -2.75
N ARG A 324 -0.47 3.13 -2.82
CA ARG A 324 0.28 4.05 -3.68
C ARG A 324 1.70 4.13 -3.14
N GLU A 325 2.65 3.49 -3.81
CA GLU A 325 4.06 3.72 -3.52
C GLU A 325 4.33 5.23 -3.55
N PRO A 326 5.00 5.81 -2.54
CA PRO A 326 5.46 7.18 -2.63
C PRO A 326 6.34 7.26 -3.87
N VAL A 327 5.97 8.11 -4.83
CA VAL A 327 6.76 8.35 -6.04
C VAL A 327 8.15 8.78 -5.57
N MET A 328 9.12 7.87 -5.64
CA MET A 328 10.52 8.23 -5.56
C MET A 328 10.79 9.09 -6.78
N LEU A 329 10.76 10.40 -6.59
CA LEU A 329 11.28 11.32 -7.58
C LEU A 329 12.70 10.83 -7.89
N PRO A 330 13.06 10.62 -9.18
CA PRO A 330 14.42 10.28 -9.50
C PRO A 330 15.34 11.32 -8.84
N PRO A 331 16.47 10.89 -8.24
CA PRO A 331 17.39 11.83 -7.62
C PRO A 331 17.69 12.91 -8.63
N LYS A 332 17.51 14.18 -8.24
CA LYS A 332 17.80 15.32 -9.11
C LYS A 332 19.19 15.07 -9.71
N PRO A 333 19.36 15.17 -11.04
CA PRO A 333 20.67 14.99 -11.63
C PRO A 333 21.63 15.95 -10.94
N VAL A 334 22.63 15.40 -10.27
CA VAL A 334 23.73 16.17 -9.72
C VAL A 334 24.29 16.95 -10.91
N PRO A 335 24.32 18.29 -10.89
CA PRO A 335 24.87 19.04 -12.01
C PRO A 335 26.29 18.55 -12.23
N TYR A 336 26.56 18.04 -13.44
CA TYR A 336 27.86 17.54 -13.83
C TYR A 336 28.88 18.67 -13.67
N ARG A 337 29.66 18.65 -12.58
CA ARG A 337 30.84 19.50 -12.48
C ARG A 337 31.83 18.94 -13.48
N LYS A 338 32.08 19.68 -14.56
CA LYS A 338 33.20 19.38 -15.47
C LYS A 338 34.47 19.22 -14.63
N PRO A 339 35.32 18.20 -14.90
CA PRO A 339 36.62 18.08 -14.27
C PRO A 339 37.37 19.42 -14.39
N ILE A 340 38.05 19.84 -13.33
CA ILE A 340 38.72 21.17 -13.24
C ILE A 340 39.71 21.38 -14.40
N GLU A 341 40.26 20.30 -14.95
CA GLU A 341 41.16 20.30 -16.10
C GLU A 341 40.50 20.73 -17.42
N GLN A 342 39.17 20.67 -17.52
CA GLN A 342 38.39 21.08 -18.69
C GLN A 342 37.82 22.50 -18.55
N LEU A 343 38.10 23.22 -17.45
CA LEU A 343 37.72 24.62 -17.30
C LEU A 343 38.74 25.53 -18.01
N PRO A 344 38.27 26.61 -18.68
CA PRO A 344 39.14 27.68 -19.17
C PRO A 344 40.04 28.20 -18.04
N PRO A 345 41.29 28.63 -18.32
CA PRO A 345 42.26 29.03 -17.30
C PRO A 345 41.71 30.07 -16.32
N GLU A 346 40.86 30.98 -16.80
CA GLU A 346 40.25 32.08 -16.05
C GLU A 346 39.19 31.65 -15.04
N ALA A 347 38.61 30.45 -15.20
CA ALA A 347 37.54 29.93 -14.35
C ALA A 347 38.04 28.91 -13.30
N ARG A 348 39.36 28.70 -13.19
CA ARG A 348 39.94 27.77 -12.21
C ARG A 348 40.11 28.50 -10.86
N PRO A 349 39.62 27.93 -9.76
CA PRO A 349 39.89 28.50 -8.44
C PRO A 349 41.40 28.48 -8.16
N PRO A 350 41.95 29.50 -7.49
CA PRO A 350 43.38 29.56 -7.19
C PRO A 350 43.77 28.38 -6.30
N LEU A 351 44.83 27.67 -6.68
CA LEU A 351 45.40 26.59 -5.86
C LEU A 351 45.82 27.16 -4.51
N ARG A 352 45.11 26.78 -3.44
CA ARG A 352 45.58 27.03 -2.07
C ARG A 352 46.89 26.27 -1.88
N GLN A 353 48.01 26.99 -1.90
CA GLN A 353 49.26 26.47 -1.35
C GLN A 353 49.11 26.38 0.16
N THR A 354 48.79 25.19 0.66
CA THR A 354 48.95 24.89 2.08
C THR A 354 50.42 24.60 2.34
N ASN A 355 51.17 25.61 2.75
CA ASN A 355 52.46 25.43 3.39
C ASN A 355 52.22 24.79 4.77
N LEU A 356 52.27 23.46 4.85
CA LEU A 356 52.38 22.73 6.10
C LEU A 356 53.64 21.84 6.03
N PRO A 357 54.61 22.01 6.94
CA PRO A 357 55.88 21.29 6.91
C PRO A 357 55.69 19.80 7.23
N TYR A 358 56.35 18.97 6.43
CA TYR A 358 56.36 17.51 6.50
C TYR A 358 57.45 17.02 7.47
N GLU A 359 57.18 16.98 8.76
CA GLU A 359 57.89 16.12 9.73
C GLU A 359 56.87 15.82 10.85
N THR A 360 56.39 14.59 11.05
CA THR A 360 57.12 13.59 11.81
C THR A 360 56.51 12.21 11.51
N ARG A 361 57.30 11.33 10.92
CA ARG A 361 56.99 9.91 10.72
C ARG A 361 57.64 9.12 11.88
N ARG A 362 56.99 8.03 12.29
CA ARG A 362 57.47 6.88 13.11
C ARG A 362 57.07 6.93 14.59
N ASN A 363 56.09 6.09 14.96
CA ASN A 363 56.38 4.87 15.70
C ASN A 363 55.12 3.97 15.76
N TYR A 364 55.11 2.93 14.91
CA TYR A 364 54.28 1.75 15.15
C TYR A 364 55.02 0.88 16.17
N GLY A 365 54.53 0.87 17.41
CA GLY A 365 54.97 -0.03 18.45
C GLY A 365 54.04 -1.24 18.55
N LYS A 366 54.54 -2.40 18.13
CA LYS A 366 54.36 -3.74 18.71
C LYS A 366 55.64 -4.53 18.35
N PRO A 367 56.09 -5.57 19.08
CA PRO A 367 55.40 -6.34 20.12
C PRO A 367 56.25 -6.66 21.38
N SER A 368 55.60 -7.14 22.45
CA SER A 368 56.03 -8.28 23.27
C SER A 368 54.81 -8.75 24.07
#